data_AF-A0A081I3B5-F1
#
_entry.id   AF-A0A081I3B5-F1
#
_cell.length_a   1.000
_cell.length_b   1.000
_cell.length_c   1.000
_cell.angle_alpha   90.00
_cell.angle_beta   90.00
_cell.angle_gamma   90.00
#
_symmetry.space_group_name_H-M   'P 1'
#
loop_
_entity.id
_entity.type
_entity.pdbx_description
1 polymer ?
#
loop_
_entity_poly.entity_id
_entity_poly.type
_entity_poly.pdbx_seq_one_letter_code
_entity_poly.pdbx_strand_id
1 'polypeptide(L)' 'MKWEALKDMLRTTTELDGVQIVNNADDWVIFDRESLTANGTDES' A
#
# COMPACT_ATOMS: atom_id res chain seq x y z
N MET A 1 -12.15 -7.77 2.76
CA MET A 1 -10.84 -7.96 2.11
C MET A 1 -9.76 -8.01 3.18
N LYS A 2 -8.76 -8.89 3.10
CA LYS A 2 -7.66 -8.95 4.08
C LYS A 2 -6.51 -8.03 3.64
N TRP A 3 -5.81 -7.43 4.59
CA TRP A 3 -4.70 -6.50 4.36
C TRP A 3 -3.62 -7.04 3.42
N GLU A 4 -3.19 -8.29 3.63
CA GLU A 4 -2.16 -8.91 2.78
C GLU A 4 -2.60 -9.08 1.32
N ALA A 5 -3.88 -9.38 1.08
CA ALA A 5 -4.41 -9.48 -0.28
C ALA A 5 -4.41 -8.12 -1.00
N LEU A 6 -4.58 -7.01 -0.26
CA LEU A 6 -4.44 -5.66 -0.83
C LEU A 6 -2.99 -5.39 -1.24
N LYS A 7 -2.02 -5.72 -0.38
CA LYS A 7 -0.60 -5.56 -0.71
C LYS A 7 -0.19 -6.37 -1.94
N ASP A 8 -0.63 -7.61 -2.02
CA ASP A 8 -0.30 -8.48 -3.16
C ASP A 8 -0.90 -7.96 -4.47
N MET A 9 -2.14 -7.43 -4.43
CA MET A 9 -2.78 -6.77 -5.57
C MET A 9 -2.00 -5.53 -6.02
N LEU A 10 -1.50 -4.72 -5.08
CA LEU A 10 -0.74 -3.50 -5.40
C LEU A 10 0.67 -3.77 -5.92
N ARG A 11 1.30 -4.84 -5.46
CA ARG A 11 2.58 -5.31 -6.01
C ARG A 11 2.45 -5.76 -7.46
N THR A 12 1.36 -6.45 -7.78
CA THR A 12 1.13 -7.05 -9.10
C THR A 12 0.56 -6.08 -10.14
N THR A 13 -0.09 -5.00 -9.70
CA THR A 13 -0.70 -4.01 -10.60
C THR A 13 0.22 -2.79 -10.73
N THR A 14 1.15 -2.82 -11.69
CA THR A 14 2.14 -1.75 -11.91
C THR A 14 1.55 -0.45 -12.45
N GLU A 15 0.32 -0.48 -12.94
CA GLU A 15 -0.40 0.66 -13.52
C GLU A 15 -1.05 1.57 -12.46
N LEU A 16 -1.00 1.18 -11.19
CA LEU A 16 -1.50 1.98 -10.07
C LEU A 16 -0.32 2.73 -9.42
N ASP A 17 -0.43 4.06 -9.42
CA ASP A 17 0.55 4.95 -8.79
C ASP A 17 0.46 4.94 -7.25
N GLY A 18 -0.71 4.59 -6.70
CA GLY A 18 -0.93 4.49 -5.27
C GLY A 18 -2.38 4.13 -4.90
N VAL A 19 -2.64 3.99 -3.60
CA VAL A 19 -3.98 3.74 -3.04
C VAL A 19 -4.24 4.62 -1.83
N GLN A 20 -5.45 5.18 -1.78
CA GLN A 20 -5.99 5.84 -0.60
C GLN A 20 -7.03 4.93 0.07
N ILE A 21 -6.87 4.72 1.37
CA ILE A 21 -7.83 4.00 2.20
C ILE A 21 -8.52 5.02 3.10
N VAL A 22 -9.84 5.10 2.99
CA VAL A 22 -10.69 6.00 3.79
C VAL A 22 -11.47 5.15 4.79
N ASN A 23 -11.45 5.55 6.06
CA ASN A 23 -12.24 4.94 7.13
C ASN A 23 -13.45 5.84 7.46
N ASN A 24 -14.41 5.31 8.21
CA ASN A 24 -15.54 6.03 8.79
C ASN A 24 -15.16 6.89 10.00
N ALA A 25 -13.95 6.72 10.54
CA ALA A 25 -13.29 7.78 11.29
C ALA A 25 -12.65 8.68 10.22
N ASP A 26 -12.83 10.01 10.29
CA ASP A 26 -12.39 11.04 9.32
C ASP A 26 -10.86 11.09 9.07
N ASP A 27 -10.26 9.93 8.82
CA ASP A 27 -8.85 9.64 8.76
C ASP A 27 -8.59 8.81 7.51
N TRP A 28 -7.43 9.03 6.90
CA TRP A 28 -7.05 8.40 5.65
C TRP A 28 -5.58 8.01 5.67
N VAL A 29 -5.29 6.88 5.04
CA VAL A 29 -3.91 6.45 4.80
C VAL A 29 -3.67 6.39 3.30
N ILE A 30 -2.60 7.05 2.85
CA ILE A 30 -2.16 7.07 1.46
C ILE A 30 -0.91 6.19 1.36
N PHE A 31 -0.95 5.24 0.44
CA PHE A 31 0.20 4.41 0.07
C PHE A 31 0.60 4.78 -1.35
N ASP A 32 1.73 5.47 -1.49
CA ASP A 32 2.39 5.60 -2.79
C ASP A 32 3.20 4.34 -3.12
N ARG A 33 3.53 4.17 -4.40
CA ARG A 33 4.27 3.00 -4.87
C ARG A 33 5.65 2.87 -4.21
N GLU A 34 6.32 3.98 -3.93
CA GLU A 34 7.65 4.00 -3.32
C GLU A 34 7.59 3.42 -1.89
N SER A 35 6.59 3.83 -1.11
CA SER A 35 6.31 3.35 0.24
C SER A 35 5.95 1.87 0.28
N LEU A 36 5.31 1.34 -0.78
CA LEU A 36 5.00 -0.09 -0.90
C LEU A 36 6.24 -0.95 -1.17
N THR A 37 7.29 -0.38 -1.77
CA THR A 37 8.55 -1.07 -2.08
C THR A 37 9.61 -0.94 -0.99
N ALA A 38 9.49 0.02 -0.07
CA ALA A 38 10.49 0.32 0.96
C ALA A 38 10.67 -0.77 2.04
N ASN A 39 9.75 -1.74 2.15
CA ASN A 39 9.81 -2.80 3.17
C ASN A 39 10.82 -3.93 2.86
N GLY A 40 11.74 -3.75 1.90
CA GLY A 40 12.74 -4.74 1.52
C GLY A 40 14.19 -4.39 1.86
N THR A 41 14.45 -3.24 2.49
CA THR A 41 15.83 -2.80 2.76
C THR A 41 15.89 -2.01 4.06
N ASP A 42 15.76 -2.71 5.20
CA ASP A 42 16.41 -2.31 6.45
C ASP A 42 16.39 -3.52 7.41
N GLU A 43 17.47 -4.31 7.41
CA GLU A 43 18.08 -4.96 8.59
C GLU A 43 19.49 -5.42 8.17
N SER A 44 20.51 -4.65 8.53
CA SER A 44 21.94 -5.02 8.54
C SER A 44 22.57 -4.46 9.80
#